data_AF-A0A2V7INM8-F1
#
_entry.id   AF-A0A2V7INM8-F1
#
_cell.length_a   1.000
_cell.length_b   1.000
_cell.length_c   1.000
_cell.angle_alpha   90.00
_cell.angle_beta   90.00
_cell.angle_gamma   90.00
#
_symmetry.space_group_name_H-M   'P 1'
#
loop_
_entity.id
_entity.type
_entity.pdbx_description
1 polymer ?
#
loop_
_entity_poly.entity_id
_entity_poly.type
_entity_poly.pdbx_seq_one_letter_code
_entity_poly.pdbx_strand_id
1 'polypeptide(L)' 'EQQKRRLTEAIVKDVMNVLNYGDESVSVAIEEVTARDWAEKVYKPDIVETSAQLYKKPGYTM' A
#
# COMPACT_ATOMS: atom_id res chain seq x y z
N GLU A 1 -16.72 -3.02 -2.81
CA GLU A 1 -16.44 -2.08 -3.92
C GLU A 1 -16.48 -0.59 -3.58
N GLN A 2 -17.58 -0.02 -3.07
CA GLN A 2 -17.65 1.44 -2.81
C GLN A 2 -16.56 1.94 -1.84
N GLN A 3 -16.26 1.17 -0.79
CA GLN A 3 -15.18 1.50 0.15
C GLN A 3 -13.80 1.51 -0.50
N LYS A 4 -13.52 0.54 -1.39
CA LYS A 4 -12.26 0.45 -2.13
C LYS A 4 -12.07 1.66 -3.06
N ARG A 5 -13.12 2.03 -3.80
CA ARG A 5 -13.10 3.22 -4.67
C ARG A 5 -12.83 4.50 -3.89
N ARG A 6 -13.54 4.71 -2.77
CA ARG A 6 -13.31 5.87 -1.90
C ARG A 6 -11.89 5.92 -1.35
N LEU A 7 -11.32 4.78 -0.97
CA LEU A 7 -9.94 4.70 -0.51
C LEU A 7 -8.95 5.04 -1.63
N THR A 8 -9.15 4.50 -2.83
CA THR A 8 -8.35 4.82 -4.02
C THR A 8 -8.38 6.32 -4.32
N GLU A 9 -9.56 6.94 -4.35
CA GLU A 9 -9.71 8.38 -4.58
C GLU A 9 -8.95 9.22 -3.54
N ALA A 10 -9.00 8.82 -2.26
CA ALA A 10 -8.27 9.52 -1.20
C ALA A 10 -6.75 9.40 -1.38
N ILE A 11 -6.24 8.20 -1.67
CA ILE A 11 -4.80 7.97 -1.88
C ILE A 11 -4.28 8.75 -3.09
N VAL A 12 -4.98 8.67 -4.24
CA VAL A 12 -4.58 9.37 -5.46
C VAL A 12 -4.55 10.89 -5.21
N LYS A 13 -5.59 11.43 -4.57
CA LYS A 13 -5.65 12.85 -4.22
C LYS A 13 -4.48 13.29 -3.33
N ASP A 14 -4.16 12.52 -2.30
CA ASP A 14 -3.08 12.89 -1.37
C ASP A 14 -1.71 12.81 -2.05
N VAL A 15 -1.46 11.80 -2.89
CA VAL A 15 -0.22 11.69 -3.68
C VAL A 15 -0.05 12.87 -4.61
N MET A 16 -1.09 13.24 -5.37
CA MET A 16 -1.05 14.40 -6.27
C MET A 16 -0.76 15.70 -5.50
N ASN A 17 -1.39 15.89 -4.34
CA ASN A 17 -1.23 17.12 -3.55
C ASN A 17 0.16 17.24 -2.90
N VAL A 18 0.70 16.14 -2.37
CA VAL A 18 1.98 16.15 -1.63
C VAL A 18 3.17 16.16 -2.58
N LEU A 19 3.11 15.42 -3.69
CA LEU A 19 4.22 15.26 -4.63
C LEU A 19 4.07 16.08 -5.91
N ASN A 20 2.95 16.79 -6.07
CA ASN A 20 2.64 17.66 -7.21
C ASN A 20 2.66 16.90 -8.57
N TYR A 21 2.14 15.67 -8.57
CA TYR A 21 1.97 14.83 -9.76
C TYR A 21 0.57 14.97 -10.36
N GLY A 22 0.47 14.71 -11.67
CA GLY A 22 -0.81 14.60 -12.38
C GLY A 22 -1.49 13.25 -12.16
N ASP A 23 -2.81 13.20 -12.36
CA ASP A 23 -3.63 11.99 -12.20
C ASP A 23 -3.14 10.83 -13.07
N GLU A 24 -2.65 11.15 -14.27
CA GLU A 24 -2.11 10.20 -15.23
C GLU A 24 -0.86 9.44 -14.74
N SER A 25 -0.21 9.94 -13.69
CA SER A 25 1.02 9.37 -13.14
C SER A 25 0.79 8.40 -11.98
N VAL A 26 -0.45 8.24 -11.52
CA VAL A 26 -0.75 7.45 -10.32
C VAL A 26 -1.68 6.28 -10.65
N SER A 27 -1.22 5.05 -10.36
CA SER A 27 -2.03 3.83 -10.46
C SER A 27 -2.11 3.13 -9.10
N VAL A 28 -3.28 2.63 -8.73
CA VAL A 28 -3.51 1.96 -7.44
C VAL A 28 -4.21 0.62 -7.67
N ALA A 29 -3.61 -0.46 -7.15
CA ALA A 29 -4.23 -1.77 -7.03
C ALA A 29 -4.52 -2.07 -5.54
N ILE A 30 -5.64 -2.75 -5.26
CA ILE A 30 -5.98 -3.23 -3.91
C ILE A 30 -6.15 -4.74 -3.99
N GLU A 31 -5.26 -5.46 -3.32
CA GLU A 31 -5.27 -6.92 -3.24
C GLU A 31 -5.68 -7.38 -1.85
N GLU A 32 -6.58 -8.35 -1.79
CA GLU A 32 -7.02 -8.96 -0.53
C GLU A 32 -6.22 -10.23 -0.25
N VAL A 33 -5.39 -10.20 0.80
CA VAL A 33 -4.61 -11.34 1.25
C VAL A 33 -5.21 -11.87 2.55
N THR A 34 -5.43 -13.18 2.60
CA THR A 34 -5.95 -13.82 3.83
C THR A 34 -4.90 -13.81 4.93
N ALA A 35 -5.33 -13.81 6.20
CA ALA A 35 -4.42 -13.84 7.33
C ALA A 35 -3.47 -15.06 7.30
N ARG A 36 -3.94 -16.21 6.80
CA ARG A 36 -3.14 -17.43 6.65
C ARG A 36 -1.99 -17.25 5.66
N ASP A 37 -2.22 -16.52 4.59
CA ASP A 37 -1.23 -16.32 3.53
C ASP A 37 -0.32 -15.12 3.78
N TRP A 38 -0.64 -14.26 4.76
CA TRP A 38 0.03 -12.99 5.01
C TRP A 38 1.55 -13.11 5.19
N ALA A 39 1.98 -14.13 5.94
CA ALA A 39 3.40 -14.33 6.23
C ALA A 39 4.23 -14.55 4.95
N GLU A 40 3.74 -15.41 4.06
CA GLU A 40 4.46 -15.79 2.84
C GLU A 40 4.23 -14.80 1.69
N LYS A 41 3.02 -14.22 1.58
CA LYS A 41 2.68 -13.33 0.45
C LYS A 41 3.06 -11.87 0.67
N VAL A 42 3.17 -11.41 1.92
CA VAL A 42 3.39 -9.98 2.22
C VAL A 42 4.51 -9.77 3.24
N TYR A 43 4.44 -10.38 4.42
CA TYR A 43 5.35 -10.03 5.51
C TYR A 43 6.82 -10.31 5.16
N LYS A 44 7.15 -11.48 4.63
CA LYS A 44 8.52 -11.78 4.20
C LYS A 44 8.97 -10.93 2.99
N PRO A 45 8.31 -11.00 1.82
CA PRO A 45 8.80 -10.32 0.63
C PRO A 45 8.65 -8.79 0.69
N ASP A 46 7.53 -8.26 1.17
CA ASP A 46 7.22 -6.83 1.05
C ASP A 46 7.53 -6.04 2.30
N ILE A 47 7.75 -6.69 3.46
CA ILE A 47 8.04 -5.99 4.71
C ILE A 47 9.47 -6.25 5.18
N VAL A 48 9.89 -7.52 5.28
CA VAL A 48 11.23 -7.86 5.78
C VAL A 48 12.30 -7.54 4.74
N GLU A 49 12.16 -8.04 3.51
CA GLU A 49 13.18 -7.87 2.46
C GLU A 49 13.35 -6.42 2.00
N THR A 50 12.27 -5.64 1.98
CA THR A 50 12.30 -4.22 1.57
C THR A 50 12.29 -3.25 2.77
N SER A 51 12.53 -3.75 3.99
CA SER A 51 12.42 -2.98 5.25
C SER A 51 13.17 -1.65 5.27
N ALA A 52 14.26 -1.53 4.52
CA ALA A 52 15.05 -0.30 4.38
C ALA A 52 14.32 0.81 3.59
N GLN A 53 13.41 0.44 2.68
CA GLN A 53 12.66 1.37 1.83
C GLN A 53 11.31 1.79 2.46
N LEU A 54 10.91 1.16 3.56
CA LEU A 54 9.66 1.46 4.24
C LEU A 54 9.75 2.77 5.05
N TYR A 55 9.07 3.81 4.56
CA TYR A 55 8.84 5.04 5.33
C TYR A 55 7.86 4.82 6.50
N LYS A 56 6.93 3.87 6.37
CA LYS A 56 6.03 3.41 7.44
C LYS A 56 6.29 1.94 7.77
N LYS A 57 7.02 1.69 8.85
CA LYS A 57 7.33 0.33 9.34
C LYS A 57 6.14 -0.29 10.09
N PRO A 58 6.01 -1.63 10.11
CA PRO A 58 5.04 -2.31 10.96
C PRO A 58 5.36 -2.05 12.44
N GLY A 59 4.32 -2.01 13.28
CA GLY A 59 4.47 -1.93 14.74
C GLY A 59 4.53 -3.31 15.41
N TYR A 60 4.67 -4.37 14.62
CA TYR A 60 4.67 -5.76 15.04
C TYR A 60 5.76 -6.54 14.32
N THR A 61 6.16 -7.65 14.92
CA THR A 61 7.00 -8.66 14.30
C THR A 61 6.26 -9.99 14.27
N MET A 62 6.36 -10.70 13.16
CA MET A 62 5.92 -12.09 13.00
C MET A 62 7.12 -13.04 12.99
#